data_AF-A0A7C3U383-F1
#
_entry.id   AF-A0A7C3U383-F1
#
_cell.length_a   1.000
_cell.length_b   1.000
_cell.length_c   1.000
_cell.angle_alpha   90.00
_cell.angle_beta   90.00
_cell.angle_gamma   90.00
#
_symmetry.space_group_name_H-M   'P 1'
#
loop_
_entity.id
_entity.type
_entity.pdbx_description
1 polymer ?
#
loop_
_entity_poly.entity_id
_entity_poly.type
_entity_poly.pdbx_seq_one_letter_code
_entity_poly.pdbx_strand_id
1 'polypeptide(L)' 'MRIGLHGRNDYTFTETDYAAIRTARIETLKIMDFTTIPTLQRVRQENPEMEFIVRLYDDRIGT' A
#
# COMPACT_ATOMS: atom_id res chain seq x y z
N MET A 1 2.41 0.45 -19.10
CA MET A 1 1.13 0.14 -18.43
C MET A 1 1.50 -0.31 -17.02
N ARG A 2 1.04 0.38 -15.97
CA ARG A 2 1.38 0.05 -14.56
C ARG A 2 0.25 -0.72 -13.89
N ILE A 3 0.58 -1.71 -13.07
CA ILE A 3 -0.40 -2.49 -12.29
C ILE A 3 -0.36 -2.02 -10.84
N GLY A 4 -1.51 -1.57 -10.32
CA GLY A 4 -1.66 -1.08 -8.96
C GLY A 4 -2.68 -1.87 -8.14
N LEU A 5 -2.44 -2.01 -6.83
CA LEU A 5 -3.34 -2.69 -5.89
C LEU A 5 -3.99 -1.66 -4.95
N HIS A 6 -5.32 -1.70 -4.84
CA HIS A 6 -6.07 -0.95 -3.83
C HIS A 6 -6.43 -1.88 -2.68
N GLY A 7 -5.59 -1.88 -1.64
CA GLY A 7 -5.91 -2.54 -0.39
C GLY A 7 -6.83 -1.66 0.44
N ARG A 8 -7.95 -2.20 0.92
CA ARG A 8 -8.80 -1.57 1.95
C ARG A 8 -8.25 -1.90 3.35
N ASN A 9 -6.93 -1.98 3.45
CA ASN A 9 -6.22 -2.38 4.65
C ASN A 9 -5.89 -1.09 5.39
N ASP A 10 -6.53 -0.90 6.53
CA ASP A 10 -6.48 0.39 7.22
C ASP A 10 -5.04 0.68 7.71
N TYR A 11 -4.39 -0.24 8.44
CA TYR A 11 -3.11 0.08 9.11
C TYR A 11 -1.93 -0.83 8.75
N THR A 12 -2.18 -2.11 8.49
CA THR A 12 -1.15 -3.15 8.28
C THR A 12 -1.53 -4.12 7.18
N PHE A 13 -0.51 -4.77 6.60
CA PHE A 13 -0.68 -5.76 5.54
C PHE A 13 -0.42 -7.18 6.07
N THR A 14 -1.15 -8.14 5.54
CA THR A 14 -0.98 -9.57 5.79
C THR A 14 0.12 -10.16 4.91
N GLU A 15 0.59 -11.36 5.23
CA GLU A 15 1.52 -12.10 4.35
C GLU A 15 0.96 -12.35 2.95
N THR A 16 -0.36 -12.52 2.82
CA THR A 16 -1.02 -12.66 1.52
C THR A 16 -0.93 -11.38 0.69
N ASP A 17 -1.04 -10.21 1.33
CA ASP A 17 -0.88 -8.92 0.64
C ASP A 17 0.55 -8.76 0.10
N TYR A 18 1.56 -9.08 0.92
CA TYR A 18 2.96 -9.05 0.47
C TYR A 18 3.22 -10.07 -0.65
N ALA A 19 2.67 -11.27 -0.53
CA ALA A 19 2.76 -12.28 -1.58
C ALA A 19 2.11 -11.80 -2.89
N ALA A 20 0.98 -11.11 -2.82
CA ALA A 20 0.32 -10.52 -3.99
C ALA A 20 1.18 -9.41 -4.61
N ILE A 21 1.73 -8.49 -3.80
CA ILE A 21 2.63 -7.43 -4.25
C ILE A 21 3.81 -8.02 -5.02
N ARG A 22 4.48 -9.02 -4.46
CA ARG A 22 5.64 -9.68 -5.08
C ARG A 22 5.26 -10.44 -6.35
N THR A 23 4.20 -11.26 -6.29
CA THR A 23 3.85 -12.18 -7.39
C THR A 23 3.27 -11.42 -8.58
N ALA A 24 2.39 -10.45 -8.33
CA ALA A 24 1.78 -9.63 -9.38
C ALA A 24 2.70 -8.48 -9.85
N ARG A 25 3.88 -8.32 -9.22
CA ARG A 25 4.82 -7.22 -9.49
C ARG A 25 4.13 -5.87 -9.45
N ILE A 26 3.42 -5.60 -8.36
CA ILE A 26 2.72 -4.33 -8.17
C ILE A 26 3.76 -3.20 -8.14
N GLU A 27 3.52 -2.17 -8.94
CA GLU A 27 4.44 -1.03 -9.11
C GLU A 27 3.95 0.22 -8.36
N THR A 28 2.64 0.31 -8.11
CA THR A 28 2.02 1.44 -7.41
C THR A 28 1.01 0.95 -6.37
N LEU A 29 1.08 1.45 -5.14
CA LEU A 29 0.14 1.15 -4.05
C LEU A 29 -0.59 2.39 -3.57
N LYS A 30 -1.91 2.29 -3.48
CA LYS A 30 -2.75 3.31 -2.82
C LYS A 30 -2.96 2.93 -1.35
N ILE A 31 -2.60 3.82 -0.45
CA ILE A 31 -2.64 3.61 1.00
C ILE A 31 -3.29 4.78 1.74
N MET A 32 -3.61 4.59 3.01
CA MET A 32 -3.98 5.66 3.93
C MET A 32 -2.76 6.21 4.65
N ASP A 33 -2.81 7.48 5.06
CA ASP A 33 -1.76 8.16 5.82
C ASP A 33 -1.46 7.56 7.20
N PHE A 34 -2.39 6.77 7.75
CA PHE A 34 -2.19 6.00 8.97
C PHE A 34 -1.56 4.61 8.77
N THR A 35 -1.15 4.24 7.54
CA THR A 35 -0.34 3.04 7.30
C THR A 35 1.02 3.16 8.00
N THR A 36 1.41 2.13 8.75
CA THR A 36 2.60 2.23 9.61
C THR A 36 3.92 2.24 8.82
N ILE A 37 4.94 2.96 9.33
CA ILE A 37 6.28 2.99 8.73
C ILE A 37 6.88 1.58 8.54
N PRO A 38 6.79 0.65 9.52
CA PRO A 38 7.27 -0.73 9.33
C PRO A 38 6.60 -1.46 8.15
N THR A 39 5.30 -1.24 7.94
CA THR A 39 4.59 -1.80 6.76
C THR A 39 5.18 -1.25 5.46
N LEU A 40 5.42 0.06 5.37
CA LEU A 40 6.00 0.67 4.16
C LEU A 40 7.43 0.20 3.89
N GLN A 41 8.23 0.04 4.95
CA GLN A 41 9.57 -0.51 4.85
C GLN A 41 9.54 -1.96 4.33
N ARG A 42 8.62 -2.78 4.83
CA ARG A 42 8.43 -4.15 4.37
C ARG A 42 7.98 -4.20 2.91
N VAL A 43 7.04 -3.35 2.50
CA VAL A 43 6.63 -3.24 1.10
C VAL A 43 7.82 -2.92 0.18
N ARG A 44 8.70 -2.00 0.59
CA ARG A 44 9.92 -1.68 -0.17
C ARG A 44 10.92 -2.83 -0.25
N GLN A 45 10.88 -3.80 0.67
CA GLN A 45 11.68 -5.01 0.56
C GLN A 45 11.14 -5.95 -0.54
N GLU A 46 9.83 -5.96 -0.78
CA GLU A 46 9.22 -6.74 -1.86
C GLU A 46 9.38 -6.06 -3.23
N ASN A 47 9.34 -4.73 -3.29
CA ASN A 47 9.63 -3.93 -4.48
C ASN A 47 10.29 -2.58 -4.09
N PRO A 48 11.61 -2.42 -4.29
CA PRO A 48 12.32 -1.18 -3.94
C PRO A 48 11.84 0.07 -4.69
N GLU A 49 11.32 -0.09 -5.90
CA GLU A 49 10.86 1.00 -6.78
C GLU A 49 9.37 1.32 -6.59
N MET A 50 8.74 0.78 -5.54
CA MET A 50 7.32 0.97 -5.27
C MET A 50 6.93 2.45 -5.16
N GLU A 51 5.95 2.85 -5.98
CA GLU A 51 5.30 4.16 -5.90
C GLU A 51 4.14 4.10 -4.89
N PHE A 52 4.03 5.11 -4.03
CA PHE A 52 2.92 5.21 -3.06
C PHE A 52 2.02 6.40 -3.40
N ILE A 53 0.73 6.14 -3.53
CA ILE A 53 -0.31 7.17 -3.57
C ILE A 53 -0.95 7.20 -2.19
N VAL A 54 -0.68 8.27 -1.44
CA VAL A 54 -1.18 8.42 -0.07
C VAL A 54 -2.49 9.20 -0.08
N ARG A 55 -3.55 8.61 0.45
CA ARG A 55 -4.78 9.31 0.79
C ARG A 55 -4.68 9.81 2.22
N LEU A 56 -4.80 11.12 2.39
CA LEU A 56 -4.90 11.73 3.71
C LEU A 56 -6.30 11.46 4.28
N TYR A 57 -6.35 11.00 5.54
CA TYR A 57 -7.60 10.88 6.26
C TYR A 57 -8.06 12.26 6.74
N ASP A 58 -9.32 12.56 6.48
CA ASP A 58 -9.99 13.76 6.97
C ASP A 58 -11.40 13.33 7.35
N ASP A 59 -11.73 13.43 8.64
CA ASP A 59 -13.03 13.07 9.19
C ASP A 59 -14.17 13.97 8.68
N ARG A 60 -13.83 15.08 8.01
CA ARG A 60 -14.78 15.95 7.30
C ARG A 60 -15.04 15.49 5.85
N ILE A 61 -14.23 14.59 5.31
CA ILE A 61 -14.32 14.11 3.92
C ILE A 61 -14.89 12.69 3.91
N GLY A 62 -16.21 12.57 3.88
CA GLY A 62 -16.86 11.25 3.84
C GLY A 62 -18.35 11.16 4.17
N THR A 63 -19.08 12.29 4.17
CA THR A 63 -20.56 12.29 4.18
C THR A 63 -21.13 12.14 2.79
#